data_AF-D7BTR9-F1
#
_entry.id   AF-D7BTR9-F1
#
_cell.length_a   1.000
_cell.length_b   1.000
_cell.length_c   1.000
_cell.angle_alpha   90.00
_cell.angle_beta   90.00
_cell.angle_gamma   90.00
#
_symmetry.space_group_name_H-M   'P 1'
#
loop_
_entity.id
_entity.type
_entity.pdbx_description
1 polymer ?
#
loop_
_entity_poly.entity_id
_entity_poly.type
_entity_poly.pdbx_seq_one_letter_code
_entity_poly.pdbx_strand_id
1 'polypeptide(L)'
;MDERELKLNSLSRYAKTSPHFILEEHGHCEVPAGCGGVVLRWRNPRAGVPFTMWLETDGPGEMYLDGTAPSSSRPLVPFGTHVLAFEIASYDPAYTTLMFAGLYKQDEDIHVRTTASDGVVETSVLSAADGSWKYCLDEPEDDAWTRPGFDDDGWRPMAERSERRPPEDPERNAEPYRVRKLREFGAAGLGIPGGGGGGGGGGGRVWVRKVFNLSDPGAA
;
A
#
# COMPACT_ATOMS: atom_id res chain seq x y z
N MET A 1 48.57 1.66 15.81
CA MET A 1 47.40 0.82 15.50
C MET A 1 47.63 0.26 14.11
N ASP A 2 47.73 -1.06 14.03
CA ASP A 2 48.17 -1.76 12.83
C ASP A 2 47.01 -1.84 11.82
N GLU A 3 47.28 -1.57 10.55
CA GLU A 3 46.30 -1.49 9.45
C GLU A 3 45.48 -2.80 9.28
N ARG A 4 45.98 -3.89 9.87
CA ARG A 4 45.32 -5.19 9.94
C ARG A 4 44.09 -5.24 10.87
N GLU A 5 44.01 -4.43 11.92
CA GLU A 5 42.86 -4.43 12.84
C GLU A 5 41.61 -3.80 12.20
N LEU A 6 41.77 -2.87 11.26
CA LEU A 6 40.66 -2.20 10.56
C LEU A 6 40.13 -3.00 9.36
N LYS A 7 40.84 -4.03 8.88
CA LYS A 7 40.39 -4.91 7.78
C LYS A 7 39.36 -5.97 8.17
N LEU A 8 39.11 -6.17 9.47
CA LEU A 8 38.10 -7.12 9.95
C LEU A 8 36.66 -6.67 9.67
N ASN A 9 36.44 -5.38 9.39
CA ASN A 9 35.16 -4.81 9.00
C ASN A 9 35.09 -4.43 7.50
N SER A 10 35.88 -5.07 6.63
CA SER A 10 35.68 -4.87 5.19
C SER A 10 34.37 -5.52 4.76
N LEU A 11 33.37 -4.69 4.44
CA LEU A 11 32.02 -5.06 3.98
C LEU A 11 32.01 -6.03 2.77
N SER A 12 33.14 -6.18 2.06
CA SER A 12 33.30 -7.09 0.92
C SER A 12 33.06 -8.57 1.26
N ARG A 13 33.21 -9.00 2.52
CA ARG A 13 32.97 -10.41 2.92
C ARG A 13 31.49 -10.79 3.03
N TYR A 14 30.59 -9.81 3.01
CA TYR A 14 29.14 -10.04 3.17
C TYR A 14 28.34 -9.76 1.89
N ALA A 15 29.01 -9.62 0.75
CA ALA A 15 28.34 -9.55 -0.55
C ALA A 15 27.79 -10.94 -0.91
N LYS A 16 26.48 -11.13 -0.77
CA LYS A 16 25.80 -12.31 -1.29
C LYS A 16 25.11 -11.94 -2.60
N THR A 17 25.33 -12.73 -3.64
CA THR A 17 24.69 -12.56 -4.95
C THR A 17 23.97 -13.85 -5.35
N SER A 18 22.92 -13.72 -6.14
CA SER A 18 22.20 -14.86 -6.70
C SER A 18 21.69 -14.49 -8.10
N PRO A 19 21.75 -15.40 -9.09
CA PRO A 19 21.16 -15.17 -10.40
C PRO A 19 19.62 -15.32 -10.38
N HIS A 20 19.04 -15.83 -9.30
CA HIS A 20 17.61 -16.14 -9.21
C HIS A 20 16.88 -15.32 -8.15
N PHE A 21 17.60 -14.79 -7.16
CA PHE A 21 17.00 -14.09 -6.04
C PHE A 21 17.59 -12.69 -5.91
N ILE A 22 16.74 -11.77 -5.47
CA ILE A 22 17.14 -10.39 -5.15
C ILE A 22 17.32 -10.30 -3.64
N LEU A 23 18.47 -9.84 -3.17
CA LEU A 23 18.68 -9.54 -1.76
C LEU A 23 18.14 -8.13 -1.49
N GLU A 24 17.16 -8.00 -0.62
CA GLU A 24 16.58 -6.71 -0.27
C GLU A 24 16.53 -6.50 1.25
N GLU A 25 16.57 -5.24 1.65
CA GLU A 25 16.29 -4.83 3.02
C GLU A 25 14.81 -5.08 3.34
N HIS A 26 14.58 -5.86 4.40
CA HIS A 26 13.27 -6.23 4.89
C HIS A 26 12.82 -5.33 6.05
N GLY A 27 13.76 -4.89 6.88
CA GLY A 27 13.49 -4.05 8.03
C GLY A 27 14.73 -3.81 8.87
N HIS A 28 14.55 -3.16 10.02
CA HIS A 28 15.62 -2.87 10.97
C HIS A 28 15.35 -3.60 12.27
N CYS A 29 16.40 -4.13 12.91
CA CYS A 29 16.27 -4.60 14.29
C CYS A 29 16.59 -3.44 15.23
N GLU A 30 15.56 -2.91 15.90
CA GLU A 30 15.75 -2.09 17.10
C GLU A 30 16.14 -3.01 18.26
N VAL A 31 17.43 -3.32 18.38
CA VAL A 31 17.97 -3.97 19.58
C VAL A 31 18.15 -2.88 20.65
N PRO A 32 17.85 -3.13 21.94
CA PRO A 32 17.88 -2.11 23.02
C PRO A 32 19.20 -1.33 23.20
N ALA A 33 20.27 -1.71 22.50
CA ALA A 33 21.60 -1.11 22.58
C ALA A 33 22.03 -0.33 21.32
N GLY A 34 21.13 -0.06 20.37
CA GLY A 34 21.40 0.90 19.28
C GLY A 34 22.34 0.42 18.17
N CYS A 35 22.46 -0.89 17.94
CA CYS A 35 23.38 -1.44 16.93
C CYS A 35 22.89 -1.33 15.46
N GLY A 36 21.75 -0.69 15.18
CA GLY A 36 21.33 -0.30 13.83
C GLY A 36 21.44 -1.38 12.76
N GLY A 37 21.04 -2.63 13.08
CA GLY A 37 21.15 -3.74 12.14
C GLY A 37 20.03 -3.73 11.10
N VAL A 38 20.37 -4.10 9.86
CA VAL A 38 19.40 -4.31 8.78
C VAL A 38 19.13 -5.80 8.63
N VAL A 39 17.86 -6.17 8.55
CA VAL A 39 17.42 -7.52 8.18
C VAL A 39 17.36 -7.59 6.66
N LEU A 40 18.17 -8.45 6.06
CA LEU A 40 18.14 -8.72 4.63
C LEU A 40 17.31 -9.98 4.35
N ARG A 41 16.52 -9.98 3.27
CA ARG A 41 15.78 -11.15 2.77
C ARG A 41 16.09 -11.43 1.31
N TRP A 42 16.16 -12.71 0.95
CA TRP A 42 16.15 -13.12 -0.45
C TRP A 42 14.72 -13.16 -0.96
N ARG A 43 14.48 -12.55 -2.12
CA ARG A 43 13.18 -12.50 -2.79
C ARG A 43 13.26 -13.19 -4.14
N ASN A 44 12.28 -14.04 -4.45
CA ASN A 44 12.10 -14.57 -5.79
C ASN A 44 11.31 -13.56 -6.63
N PRO A 45 11.92 -12.91 -7.65
CA PRO A 45 11.21 -11.94 -8.49
C PRO A 45 10.08 -12.56 -9.32
N ARG A 46 10.10 -13.89 -9.51
CA ARG A 46 9.02 -14.61 -10.22
C ARG A 46 7.83 -14.94 -9.32
N ALA A 47 7.95 -14.73 -8.01
CA ALA A 47 6.88 -15.01 -7.06
C ALA A 47 5.90 -13.84 -6.92
N GLY A 48 6.23 -12.66 -7.46
CA GLY A 48 5.38 -11.48 -7.40
C GLY A 48 6.10 -10.15 -7.21
N VAL A 49 5.33 -9.13 -6.88
CA VAL A 49 5.70 -7.72 -6.82
C VAL A 49 5.66 -7.21 -5.36
N PRO A 50 6.72 -6.54 -4.85
CA PRO A 50 6.76 -6.05 -3.49
C PRO A 50 6.16 -4.64 -3.43
N PHE A 51 4.86 -4.55 -3.20
CA PHE A 51 4.09 -3.31 -3.23
C PHE A 51 4.35 -2.45 -2.01
N THR A 52 4.94 -1.27 -2.15
CA THR A 52 4.91 -0.27 -1.08
C THR A 52 3.52 0.38 -1.05
N MET A 53 2.80 0.21 0.06
CA MET A 53 1.43 0.69 0.20
C MET A 53 1.38 1.97 1.04
N TRP A 54 0.69 2.98 0.51
CA TRP A 54 0.36 4.23 1.17
C TRP A 54 -1.16 4.36 1.25
N LEU A 55 -1.66 4.76 2.42
CA LEU A 55 -3.09 4.81 2.71
C LEU A 55 -3.41 6.01 3.59
N GLU A 56 -4.42 6.77 3.19
CA GLU A 56 -5.09 7.78 4.02
C GLU A 56 -6.60 7.53 3.99
N THR A 57 -7.24 7.57 5.14
CA THR A 57 -8.70 7.39 5.29
C THR A 57 -9.29 8.46 6.22
N ASP A 58 -10.58 8.75 6.06
CA ASP A 58 -11.30 9.77 6.86
C ASP A 58 -11.60 9.37 8.31
N GLY A 59 -11.24 8.14 8.68
CA GLY A 59 -11.46 7.57 10.00
C GLY A 59 -10.65 6.28 10.18
N PRO A 60 -10.78 5.62 11.34
CA PRO A 60 -10.16 4.33 11.59
C PRO A 60 -10.54 3.35 10.49
N GLY A 61 -9.55 2.65 9.94
CA GLY A 61 -9.79 1.69 8.87
C GLY A 61 -8.90 0.47 8.96
N GLU A 62 -9.45 -0.65 8.51
CA GLU A 62 -8.73 -1.90 8.32
C GLU A 62 -8.54 -2.15 6.83
N MET A 63 -7.35 -2.65 6.45
CA MET A 63 -7.00 -2.94 5.06
C MET A 63 -6.77 -4.43 4.91
N TYR A 64 -7.30 -4.98 3.82
CA TYR A 64 -7.21 -6.37 3.44
C TYR A 64 -6.63 -6.50 2.03
N LEU A 65 -5.73 -7.46 1.85
CA LEU A 65 -5.27 -7.96 0.57
C LEU A 65 -5.67 -9.43 0.46
N ASP A 66 -6.54 -9.75 -0.50
CA ASP A 66 -7.09 -11.09 -0.73
C ASP A 66 -7.67 -11.74 0.55
N GLY A 67 -8.34 -10.93 1.36
CA GLY A 67 -8.98 -11.35 2.61
C GLY A 67 -8.07 -11.54 3.81
N THR A 68 -6.84 -11.05 3.74
CA THR A 68 -5.93 -11.03 4.90
C THR A 68 -5.35 -9.64 5.12
N ALA A 69 -5.13 -9.26 6.38
CA ALA A 69 -4.40 -8.05 6.70
C ALA A 69 -2.95 -8.18 6.18
N PRO A 70 -2.42 -7.21 5.41
CA PRO A 70 -1.04 -7.28 4.94
C PRO A 70 -0.05 -7.38 6.11
N SER A 71 0.88 -8.34 6.02
CA SER A 71 1.86 -8.60 7.08
C SER A 71 2.90 -7.48 7.26
N SER A 72 2.97 -6.55 6.31
CA SER A 72 3.85 -5.38 6.34
C SER A 72 3.31 -4.29 5.40
N SER A 73 3.93 -3.10 5.42
CA SER A 73 3.67 -2.03 4.44
C SER A 73 4.22 -2.33 3.04
N ARG A 74 5.00 -3.40 2.90
CA ARG A 74 5.59 -3.86 1.63
C ARG A 74 5.39 -5.36 1.39
N PRO A 75 4.14 -5.84 1.29
CA PRO A 75 3.86 -7.25 1.04
C PRO A 75 4.34 -7.66 -0.36
N LEU A 76 4.69 -8.94 -0.50
CA LEU A 76 4.90 -9.56 -1.81
C LEU A 76 3.55 -10.01 -2.34
N VAL A 77 3.06 -9.35 -3.39
CA VAL A 77 1.80 -9.68 -4.05
C VAL A 77 2.10 -10.55 -5.26
N PRO A 78 1.57 -11.78 -5.35
CA PRO A 78 1.77 -12.65 -6.52
C PRO A 78 1.34 -12.00 -7.84
N PHE A 79 1.69 -12.61 -8.97
CA PHE A 79 1.07 -12.22 -10.24
C PHE A 79 -0.35 -12.82 -10.33
N GLY A 80 -1.25 -12.13 -11.03
CA GLY A 80 -2.66 -12.52 -11.17
C GLY A 80 -3.64 -11.48 -10.67
N THR A 81 -4.88 -11.91 -10.44
CA THR A 81 -5.98 -11.07 -9.98
C THR A 81 -6.03 -11.01 -8.46
N HIS A 82 -6.13 -9.80 -7.93
CA HIS A 82 -6.10 -9.51 -6.51
C HIS A 82 -7.21 -8.53 -6.12
N VAL A 83 -7.52 -8.51 -4.83
CA VAL A 83 -8.51 -7.60 -4.24
C VAL A 83 -7.87 -6.82 -3.10
N LEU A 84 -7.96 -5.50 -3.20
CA LEU A 84 -7.82 -4.60 -2.06
C LEU A 84 -9.20 -4.31 -1.48
N ALA A 85 -9.31 -4.44 -0.17
CA ALA A 85 -10.54 -4.22 0.57
C ALA A 85 -10.26 -3.34 1.79
N PHE A 86 -11.20 -2.46 2.12
CA PHE A 86 -11.11 -1.57 3.27
C PHE A 86 -12.43 -1.53 4.01
N GLU A 87 -12.37 -1.65 5.32
CA GLU A 87 -13.47 -1.29 6.20
C GLU A 87 -13.10 0.03 6.87
N ILE A 88 -13.89 1.09 6.68
CA ILE A 88 -13.60 2.43 7.21
C ILE A 88 -14.75 2.85 8.12
N ALA A 89 -14.46 3.07 9.40
CA ALA A 89 -15.42 3.49 10.40
C ALA A 89 -15.44 5.02 10.56
N SER A 90 -16.59 5.54 11.00
CA SER A 90 -16.79 6.95 11.35
C SER A 90 -16.48 7.94 10.23
N TYR A 91 -16.70 7.53 8.98
CA TYR A 91 -16.44 8.38 7.83
C TYR A 91 -17.49 9.50 7.71
N ASP A 92 -17.07 10.65 7.18
CA ASP A 92 -17.93 11.74 6.73
C ASP A 92 -18.15 11.66 5.22
N PRO A 93 -19.40 11.61 4.74
CA PRO A 93 -19.64 11.67 3.30
C PRO A 93 -19.27 13.02 2.66
N ALA A 94 -19.11 14.08 3.45
CA ALA A 94 -18.72 15.39 2.94
C ALA A 94 -17.25 15.43 2.48
N TYR A 95 -16.40 14.55 3.03
CA TYR A 95 -14.95 14.59 2.83
C TYR A 95 -14.42 13.38 2.05
N THR A 96 -13.14 13.44 1.69
CA THR A 96 -12.38 12.35 1.10
C THR A 96 -12.37 11.17 2.06
N THR A 97 -13.04 10.09 1.69
CA THR A 97 -13.09 8.83 2.44
C THR A 97 -11.79 8.03 2.34
N LEU A 98 -11.19 7.98 1.15
CA LEU A 98 -10.02 7.13 0.85
C LEU A 98 -9.05 7.81 -0.13
N MET A 99 -7.75 7.69 0.15
CA MET A 99 -6.66 7.83 -0.82
C MET A 99 -5.70 6.66 -0.69
N PHE A 100 -5.32 6.06 -1.81
CA PHE A 100 -4.46 4.88 -1.82
C PHE A 100 -3.44 4.93 -2.95
N ALA A 101 -2.22 4.50 -2.65
CA ALA A 101 -1.21 4.19 -3.66
C ALA A 101 -0.45 2.92 -3.26
N GLY A 102 -0.62 1.87 -4.04
CA GLY A 102 0.25 0.71 -4.04
C GLY A 102 1.25 0.86 -5.18
N LEU A 103 2.56 0.82 -4.89
CA LEU A 103 3.59 1.08 -5.88
C LEU A 103 4.68 0.02 -5.84
N TYR A 104 5.08 -0.41 -7.03
CA TYR A 104 6.39 -1.00 -7.25
C TYR A 104 7.10 -0.23 -8.36
N LYS A 105 8.08 0.56 -7.94
CA LYS A 105 9.06 1.18 -8.81
C LYS A 105 10.41 0.59 -8.51
N GLN A 106 11.17 0.27 -9.56
CA GLN A 106 12.57 -0.04 -9.41
C GLN A 106 13.29 1.30 -9.22
N ASP A 107 13.23 1.82 -8.01
CA ASP A 107 13.82 3.11 -7.69
C ASP A 107 15.35 2.99 -7.67
N GLU A 108 16.03 3.82 -8.46
CA GLU A 108 17.50 3.88 -8.50
C GLU A 108 18.08 4.42 -7.18
N ASP A 109 17.28 5.16 -6.41
CA ASP A 109 17.69 5.82 -5.16
C ASP A 109 17.66 4.90 -3.92
N ILE A 110 17.14 3.68 -4.02
CA ILE A 110 17.27 2.72 -2.93
C ILE A 110 18.72 2.23 -2.94
N HIS A 111 19.48 2.53 -1.88
CA HIS A 111 20.89 2.14 -1.69
C HIS A 111 21.17 0.62 -1.78
N VAL A 112 20.13 -0.20 -2.00
CA VAL A 112 20.24 -1.60 -2.37
C VAL A 112 20.33 -1.69 -3.90
N ARG A 113 21.56 -1.78 -4.42
CA ARG A 113 21.82 -2.18 -5.80
C ARG A 113 21.21 -3.55 -6.05
N THR A 114 19.98 -3.58 -6.53
CA THR A 114 19.42 -4.77 -7.16
C THR A 114 20.16 -4.93 -8.49
N THR A 115 20.70 -6.11 -8.77
CA THR A 115 21.20 -6.41 -10.12
C THR A 115 20.00 -6.24 -11.05
N ALA A 116 20.07 -5.23 -11.91
CA ALA A 116 19.02 -4.88 -12.86
C ALA A 116 18.55 -6.16 -13.56
N SER A 117 17.36 -6.63 -13.24
CA SER A 117 16.70 -7.60 -14.09
C SER A 117 16.08 -6.78 -15.21
N ASP A 118 16.68 -6.84 -16.39
CA ASP A 118 16.09 -6.33 -17.62
C ASP A 118 14.66 -6.88 -17.71
N GLY A 119 13.65 -6.00 -17.62
CA GLY A 119 12.24 -6.38 -17.74
C GLY A 119 11.35 -6.21 -16.49
N VAL A 120 11.78 -5.50 -15.45
CA VAL A 120 10.84 -5.13 -14.36
C VAL A 120 9.86 -4.08 -14.87
N VAL A 121 8.58 -4.44 -14.92
CA VAL A 121 7.49 -3.53 -15.25
C VAL A 121 7.10 -2.77 -13.98
N GLU A 122 7.26 -1.44 -13.98
CA GLU A 122 6.69 -0.60 -12.93
C GLU A 122 5.20 -0.86 -12.84
N THR A 123 4.71 -1.12 -11.63
CA THR A 123 3.29 -1.41 -11.42
C THR A 123 2.74 -0.51 -10.33
N SER A 124 1.57 0.06 -10.57
CA SER A 124 0.87 0.91 -9.62
C SER A 124 -0.61 0.56 -9.52
N VAL A 125 -1.15 0.73 -8.33
CA VAL A 125 -2.58 0.69 -8.03
C VAL A 125 -2.91 1.97 -7.30
N LEU A 126 -3.63 2.87 -7.94
CA LEU A 126 -3.93 4.20 -7.43
C LEU A 126 -5.43 4.33 -7.15
N SER A 127 -5.78 5.10 -6.13
CA SER A 127 -7.15 5.59 -5.99
C SER A 127 -7.44 6.58 -7.12
N ALA A 128 -8.41 6.25 -7.97
CA ALA A 128 -8.82 7.05 -9.12
C ALA A 128 -10.34 6.95 -9.28
N ALA A 129 -10.99 8.03 -9.71
CA ALA A 129 -12.43 8.07 -9.93
C ALA A 129 -12.83 7.46 -11.28
N ASP A 130 -12.30 6.28 -11.58
CA ASP A 130 -12.49 5.53 -12.83
C ASP A 130 -13.60 4.46 -12.73
N GLY A 131 -14.30 4.42 -11.58
CA GLY A 131 -15.34 3.44 -11.28
C GLY A 131 -14.82 2.07 -10.87
N SER A 132 -13.50 1.85 -10.84
CA SER A 132 -12.92 0.57 -10.43
C SER A 132 -12.82 0.40 -8.90
N TRP A 133 -12.95 1.51 -8.16
CA TRP A 133 -13.15 1.54 -6.72
C TRP A 133 -14.64 1.56 -6.42
N LYS A 134 -15.13 0.48 -5.80
CA LYS A 134 -16.54 0.32 -5.44
C LYS A 134 -16.73 0.36 -3.93
N TYR A 135 -17.93 0.73 -3.48
CA TYR A 135 -18.29 0.76 -2.06
C TYR A 135 -19.70 0.22 -1.79
N CYS A 136 -19.89 -0.25 -0.56
CA CYS A 136 -21.18 -0.60 0.04
C CYS A 136 -21.36 0.14 1.38
N LEU A 137 -22.60 0.49 1.72
CA LEU A 137 -22.96 1.09 3.03
C LEU A 137 -23.71 0.11 3.93
N ASP A 138 -24.16 -1.01 3.38
CA ASP A 138 -24.73 -2.11 4.12
C ASP A 138 -23.61 -3.08 4.46
N GLU A 139 -23.60 -3.57 5.70
CA GLU A 139 -22.61 -4.53 6.16
C GLU A 139 -22.69 -5.81 5.32
N PRO A 140 -21.58 -6.26 4.69
CA PRO A 140 -21.52 -7.53 4.00
C PRO A 140 -21.84 -8.70 4.95
N GLU A 141 -22.50 -9.75 4.45
CA GLU A 141 -22.94 -10.89 5.27
C GLU A 141 -21.79 -11.67 5.93
N ASP A 142 -20.64 -11.72 5.27
CA ASP A 142 -19.43 -12.40 5.72
C ASP A 142 -18.18 -11.77 5.10
N ASP A 143 -16.98 -12.29 5.43
CA ASP A 143 -15.72 -11.74 4.91
C ASP A 143 -15.43 -12.05 3.44
N ALA A 144 -16.31 -12.74 2.70
CA ALA A 144 -16.04 -13.11 1.31
C ALA A 144 -15.83 -11.89 0.40
N TRP A 145 -16.40 -10.72 0.74
CA TRP A 145 -16.22 -9.47 0.00
C TRP A 145 -14.75 -9.04 -0.14
N THR A 146 -13.90 -9.45 0.79
CA THR A 146 -12.47 -9.15 0.79
C THR A 146 -11.64 -10.00 -0.17
N ARG A 147 -12.24 -11.05 -0.77
CA ARG A 147 -11.54 -12.07 -1.57
C ARG A 147 -11.81 -11.92 -3.08
N PRO A 148 -10.90 -12.44 -3.93
CA PRO A 148 -11.19 -12.62 -5.36
C PRO A 148 -12.44 -13.48 -5.58
N GLY A 149 -13.20 -13.17 -6.63
CA GLY A 149 -14.40 -13.93 -7.02
C GLY A 149 -15.71 -13.52 -6.33
N PHE A 150 -15.67 -12.64 -5.33
CA PHE A 150 -16.89 -12.03 -4.79
C PHE A 150 -17.58 -11.14 -5.83
N ASP A 151 -18.91 -11.26 -5.91
CA ASP A 151 -19.77 -10.46 -6.77
C ASP A 151 -20.06 -9.10 -6.11
N ASP A 152 -19.49 -8.04 -6.68
CA ASP A 152 -19.71 -6.66 -6.25
C ASP A 152 -20.48 -5.83 -7.30
N ASP A 153 -21.29 -6.47 -8.14
CA ASP A 153 -22.08 -5.75 -9.16
C ASP A 153 -23.12 -4.80 -8.55
N GLY A 154 -23.61 -5.11 -7.34
CA GLY A 154 -24.49 -4.22 -6.57
C GLY A 154 -23.77 -3.04 -5.91
N TRP A 155 -22.45 -3.04 -5.87
CA TRP A 155 -21.68 -2.00 -5.18
C TRP A 155 -21.54 -0.76 -6.06
N ARG A 156 -21.64 0.42 -5.44
CA ARG A 156 -21.63 1.70 -6.16
C ARG A 156 -20.19 2.16 -6.39
N PRO A 157 -19.86 2.81 -7.51
CA PRO A 157 -18.54 3.38 -7.71
C PRO A 157 -18.31 4.59 -6.79
N MET A 158 -17.10 4.71 -6.26
CA MET A 158 -16.67 5.93 -5.57
C MET A 158 -16.47 7.07 -6.57
N ALA A 159 -16.60 8.32 -6.12
CA ALA A 159 -16.35 9.50 -6.94
C ALA A 159 -15.20 10.33 -6.39
N GLU A 160 -14.60 11.17 -7.23
CA GLU A 160 -13.57 12.10 -6.80
C GLU A 160 -14.12 13.08 -5.74
N ARG A 161 -13.34 13.24 -4.67
CA ARG A 161 -13.59 14.20 -3.59
C ARG A 161 -12.26 14.76 -3.13
N SER A 162 -12.06 16.06 -3.34
CA SER A 162 -10.80 16.75 -3.01
C SER A 162 -10.78 17.34 -1.59
N GLU A 163 -11.95 17.60 -1.02
CA GLU A 163 -12.11 18.17 0.31
C GLU A 163 -11.80 17.12 1.38
N ARG A 164 -10.85 17.45 2.26
CA ARG A 164 -10.49 16.61 3.39
C ARG A 164 -11.18 17.09 4.65
N ARG A 165 -11.47 16.15 5.56
CA ARG A 165 -11.90 16.48 6.92
C ARG A 165 -10.80 17.29 7.60
N PRO A 166 -11.12 18.43 8.22
CA PRO A 166 -10.17 19.15 9.04
C PRO A 166 -9.66 18.24 10.18
N PRO A 167 -8.36 18.26 10.50
CA PRO A 167 -7.84 17.48 11.63
C PRO A 167 -8.50 17.94 12.94
N GLU A 168 -8.69 17.01 13.89
CA GLU A 168 -9.16 17.35 15.23
C GLU A 168 -8.16 18.27 15.96
N ASP A 169 -6.86 18.01 15.78
CA ASP A 169 -5.75 18.82 16.31
C ASP A 169 -4.85 19.31 15.15
N PRO A 170 -4.97 20.60 14.75
CA PRO A 170 -4.15 21.17 13.69
C PRO A 170 -2.63 21.15 13.96
N GLU A 171 -2.19 21.18 15.22
CA GLU A 171 -0.77 21.27 15.56
C GLU A 171 -0.03 19.93 15.41
N ARG A 172 -0.77 18.81 15.45
CA ARG A 172 -0.23 17.45 15.33
C ARG A 172 -0.52 16.80 13.99
N ASN A 173 -0.96 17.59 13.01
CA ASN A 173 -1.42 17.04 11.75
C ASN A 173 -0.24 16.56 10.87
N ALA A 174 0.09 15.26 10.96
CA ALA A 174 1.07 14.61 10.07
C ALA A 174 0.49 14.25 8.69
N GLU A 175 -0.83 14.30 8.55
CA GLU A 175 -1.56 13.95 7.33
C GLU A 175 -1.24 14.80 6.09
N PRO A 176 -0.82 16.08 6.18
CA PRO A 176 -0.44 16.87 5.01
C PRO A 176 0.74 16.24 4.27
N TYR A 177 1.69 15.62 4.99
CA TYR A 177 2.81 14.91 4.35
C TYR A 177 2.31 13.71 3.56
N ARG A 178 1.49 12.85 4.20
CA ARG A 178 1.01 11.61 3.62
C ARG A 178 0.12 11.87 2.41
N VAL A 179 -0.81 12.81 2.51
CA VAL A 179 -1.66 13.21 1.37
C VAL A 179 -0.87 13.87 0.26
N ARG A 180 0.12 14.71 0.58
CA ARG A 180 1.01 15.25 -0.45
C ARG A 180 1.74 14.12 -1.19
N LYS A 181 2.28 13.14 -0.46
CA LYS A 181 2.92 11.96 -1.07
C LYS A 181 1.97 11.15 -1.96
N LEU A 182 0.76 10.88 -1.47
CA LEU A 182 -0.27 10.20 -2.27
C LEU A 182 -0.57 10.96 -3.57
N ARG A 183 -0.68 12.29 -3.53
CA ARG A 183 -0.86 13.12 -4.73
C ARG A 183 0.36 13.10 -5.65
N GLU A 184 1.58 13.14 -5.12
CA GLU A 184 2.82 12.99 -5.90
C GLU A 184 2.86 11.65 -6.65
N PHE A 185 2.28 10.60 -6.07
CA PHE A 185 2.13 9.30 -6.73
C PHE A 185 0.98 9.23 -7.74
N GLY A 186 0.15 10.27 -7.84
CA GLY A 186 -1.01 10.35 -8.73
C GLY A 186 -2.30 9.79 -8.13
N ALA A 187 -2.36 9.52 -6.83
CA ALA A 187 -3.59 9.09 -6.17
C ALA A 187 -4.57 10.26 -5.99
N ALA A 188 -5.83 10.03 -6.35
CA ALA A 188 -6.94 10.96 -6.15
C ALA A 188 -7.68 10.66 -4.83
N GLY A 189 -8.26 11.70 -4.22
CA GLY A 189 -9.20 11.54 -3.12
C GLY A 189 -10.52 10.98 -3.62
N LEU A 190 -10.99 9.90 -3.00
CA LEU A 190 -12.28 9.28 -3.31
C LEU A 190 -13.24 9.47 -2.14
N GLY A 191 -14.51 9.74 -2.45
CA GLY A 191 -15.59 9.87 -1.48
C GLY A 191 -16.89 9.24 -1.97
N ILE A 192 -17.89 9.25 -1.10
CA ILE A 192 -19.20 8.66 -1.36
C ILE A 192 -20.13 9.70 -2.02
N PRO A 193 -20.64 9.44 -3.24
CA PRO A 193 -21.57 10.35 -3.91
C PRO A 193 -22.85 10.60 -3.09
N GLY A 194 -23.35 11.83 -3.11
CA GLY A 194 -24.70 12.17 -2.60
C GLY A 194 -24.86 12.38 -1.09
N GLY A 195 -23.83 12.19 -0.26
CA GLY A 195 -23.98 12.29 1.20
C GLY A 195 -23.78 13.69 1.81
N GLY A 196 -23.58 14.74 1.03
CA GLY A 196 -23.30 16.10 1.55
C GLY A 196 -24.50 16.94 2.01
N GLY A 197 -25.71 16.37 2.13
CA GLY A 197 -26.95 17.15 2.27
C GLY A 197 -27.61 17.18 3.65
N GLY A 198 -27.22 16.33 4.60
CA GLY A 198 -27.91 16.20 5.88
C GLY A 198 -26.95 16.33 7.05
N GLY A 199 -26.97 17.47 7.74
CA GLY A 199 -26.13 17.79 8.91
C GLY A 199 -26.41 16.96 10.17
N GLY A 200 -26.52 15.64 10.05
CA GLY A 200 -26.77 14.72 11.15
C GLY A 200 -25.68 13.66 11.26
N GLY A 201 -24.67 13.94 12.10
CA GLY A 201 -23.83 12.94 12.79
C GLY A 201 -23.17 11.86 11.92
N GLY A 202 -22.03 12.21 11.29
CA GLY A 202 -21.13 11.24 10.66
C GLY A 202 -20.64 10.20 11.67
N GLY A 203 -20.93 8.93 11.40
CA GLY A 203 -20.58 7.78 12.23
C GLY A 203 -20.78 6.43 11.54
N GLY A 204 -21.03 6.43 10.23
CA GLY A 204 -21.28 5.21 9.47
C GLY A 204 -20.02 4.39 9.22
N ARG A 205 -20.19 3.13 8.84
CA ARG A 205 -19.13 2.31 8.24
C ARG A 205 -19.30 2.28 6.73
N VAL A 206 -18.20 2.18 6.01
CA VAL A 206 -18.19 1.94 4.57
C VAL A 206 -17.21 0.82 4.27
N TRP A 207 -17.65 -0.10 3.41
CA TRP A 207 -16.84 -1.18 2.88
C TRP A 207 -16.43 -0.80 1.46
N VAL A 208 -15.13 -0.73 1.19
CA VAL A 208 -14.57 -0.33 -0.10
C VAL A 208 -13.79 -1.50 -0.70
N ARG A 209 -13.94 -1.72 -2.00
CA ARG A 209 -13.31 -2.83 -2.72
C ARG A 209 -12.73 -2.35 -4.05
N LYS A 210 -11.56 -2.91 -4.39
CA LYS A 210 -10.86 -2.69 -5.65
C LYS A 210 -10.25 -4.00 -6.15
N VAL A 211 -10.73 -4.45 -7.30
CA VAL A 211 -10.09 -5.55 -8.06
C VAL A 211 -8.98 -4.98 -8.93
N PHE A 212 -7.81 -5.61 -8.95
CA PHE A 212 -6.71 -5.26 -9.83
C PHE A 212 -5.97 -6.51 -10.32
N ASN A 213 -5.18 -6.38 -11.38
CA ASN A 213 -4.41 -7.47 -11.95
C ASN A 213 -2.93 -7.10 -12.05
N LEU A 214 -2.06 -8.03 -11.66
CA LEU A 214 -0.62 -7.93 -11.79
C LEU A 214 -0.16 -8.88 -12.89
N SER A 215 0.39 -8.32 -13.96
CA SER A 215 0.88 -9.10 -15.09
C SER A 215 2.24 -9.74 -14.78
N ASP A 216 2.39 -11.03 -15.08
CA ASP A 216 3.69 -11.71 -15.05
C ASP A 216 4.50 -11.28 -16.29
N PRO A 217 5.64 -10.59 -16.13
CA PRO A 217 6.47 -10.18 -17.26
C PRO A 217 7.06 -11.39 -18.01
N GLY A 218 7.12 -12.57 -17.41
CA GLY A 218 7.62 -13.80 -18.03
C GLY A 218 6.58 -14.59 -18.83
N ALA A 219 5.31 -14.18 -18.83
CA ALA A 219 4.22 -14.89 -19.53
C ALA A 219 3.96 -14.39 -20.97
N ALA A 220 4.70 -13.36 -21.42
CA ALA A 220 4.61 -12.77 -22.76
C ALA A 220 5.59 -13.37 -23.78
#